data_AF-A0A7K4IR17-F1
#
_entry.id   AF-A0A7K4IR17-F1
#
_cell.length_a   1.000
_cell.length_b   1.000
_cell.length_c   1.000
_cell.angle_alpha   90.00
_cell.angle_beta   90.00
_cell.angle_gamma   90.00
#
_symmetry.space_group_name_H-M   'P 1'
#
loop_
_entity.id
_entity.type
_entity.pdbx_description
1 polymer ?
#
loop_
_entity_poly.entity_id
_entity_poly.type
_entity_poly.pdbx_seq_one_letter_code
_entity_poly.pdbx_strand_id
1 'polypeptide(L)'
;MLQRRLTSNEAKFLREAFSSDFIDCNIRLREGEYQYNLAKVLASFQLELFFPDVKDIIKKLYGEEKTVDVQFIRRIQTILKKMEKSNIVKILPKKKPWELQRYVLSSLKFRDSDKNLVVFATEQEMKQAQDFLQSSLKEQGQITAVPEKNVKITTYAVALLIIVSYFIVVWDLMQPSINPIIFVAAFLVGVMSSIMLGKLLSRG
;
A
#
# COMPACT_ATOMS: atom_id res chain seq x y z
N MET A 1 0.26 -2.32 -17.10
CA MET A 1 1.01 -2.61 -15.86
C MET A 1 0.08 -2.36 -14.68
N LEU A 2 -0.07 -3.32 -13.76
CA LEU A 2 -0.95 -3.18 -12.59
C LEU A 2 -0.40 -2.08 -11.68
N GLN A 3 -1.00 -0.90 -11.70
CA GLN A 3 -0.64 0.19 -10.82
C GLN A 3 -1.03 -0.19 -9.39
N ARG A 4 -0.06 -0.73 -8.65
CA ARG A 4 -0.24 -1.22 -7.28
C ARG A 4 -0.61 -0.03 -6.40
N ARG A 5 -1.78 -0.08 -5.78
CA ARG A 5 -2.21 0.95 -4.84
C ARG A 5 -1.24 1.01 -3.66
N LEU A 6 -0.62 2.17 -3.46
CA LEU A 6 0.32 2.45 -2.39
C LEU A 6 -0.49 2.83 -1.15
N THR A 7 -0.16 2.27 0.00
CA THR A 7 -0.71 2.78 1.26
C THR A 7 -0.05 4.11 1.61
N SER A 8 -0.73 4.96 2.39
CA SER A 8 -0.18 6.25 2.83
C SER A 8 1.18 6.09 3.54
N ASN A 9 1.32 5.04 4.35
CA ASN A 9 2.58 4.71 5.03
C ASN A 9 3.68 4.32 4.04
N GLU A 10 3.40 3.45 3.08
CA GLU A 10 4.35 3.07 2.02
C GLU A 10 4.82 4.28 1.21
N ALA A 11 3.89 5.17 0.84
CA ALA A 11 4.21 6.40 0.13
C ALA A 11 5.09 7.35 0.96
N LYS A 12 4.83 7.45 2.27
CA LYS A 12 5.65 8.23 3.20
C LYS A 12 7.06 7.67 3.29
N PHE A 13 7.22 6.35 3.41
CA PHE A 13 8.52 5.70 3.46
C PHE A 13 9.36 5.95 2.20
N LEU A 14 8.74 5.86 1.01
CA LEU A 14 9.46 6.15 -0.24
C LEU A 14 9.85 7.63 -0.33
N ARG A 15 8.96 8.54 0.08
CA ARG A 15 9.29 9.98 0.12
C ARG A 15 10.46 10.25 1.05
N GLU A 16 10.44 9.68 2.26
CA GLU A 16 11.55 9.78 3.22
C GLU A 16 12.86 9.27 2.60
N ALA A 17 12.86 8.07 2.00
CA ALA A 17 14.05 7.44 1.45
C ALA A 17 14.64 8.19 0.23
N PHE A 18 13.82 8.85 -0.58
CA PHE A 18 14.29 9.68 -1.70
C PHE A 18 14.78 11.06 -1.24
N SER A 19 14.24 11.59 -0.14
CA SER A 19 14.59 12.92 0.38
C SER A 19 15.74 12.91 1.39
N SER A 20 16.13 11.75 1.90
CA SER A 20 17.15 11.65 2.94
C SER A 20 18.56 11.90 2.38
N ASP A 21 19.33 12.75 3.05
CA ASP A 21 20.69 13.11 2.65
C ASP A 21 21.66 11.93 2.77
N PHE A 22 21.93 11.48 3.99
CA PHE A 22 22.69 10.27 4.27
C PHE A 22 22.30 9.74 5.65
N ILE A 23 22.24 8.42 5.77
CA ILE A 23 22.05 7.75 7.06
C ILE A 23 23.37 7.11 7.45
N ASP A 24 23.85 7.43 8.64
CA ASP A 24 25.01 6.74 9.22
C ASP A 24 24.60 5.31 9.59
N CYS A 25 25.34 4.33 9.07
CA CYS A 25 25.13 2.92 9.37
C CYS A 25 26.34 2.31 10.07
N ASN A 26 26.08 1.36 10.96
CA ASN A 26 27.12 0.70 11.77
C ASN A 26 27.74 -0.52 11.07
N ILE A 27 27.42 -0.78 9.79
CA ILE A 27 27.86 -1.98 9.06
C ILE A 27 28.55 -1.57 7.76
N ARG A 28 29.71 -2.20 7.51
CA ARG A 28 30.45 -2.18 6.25
C ARG A 28 29.59 -2.48 5.02
N LEU A 29 29.55 -1.54 4.08
CA LEU A 29 28.81 -1.60 2.82
C LEU A 29 29.78 -1.49 1.65
N ARG A 30 30.54 -2.57 1.40
CA ARG A 30 31.49 -2.66 0.28
C ARG A 30 30.99 -3.54 -0.84
N GLU A 31 31.35 -3.18 -2.07
CA GLU A 31 31.09 -4.02 -3.24
C GLU A 31 31.71 -5.41 -3.06
N GLY A 32 30.91 -6.45 -3.34
CA GLY A 32 31.28 -7.85 -3.09
C GLY A 32 30.75 -8.43 -1.77
N GLU A 33 30.35 -7.60 -0.80
CA GLU A 33 29.69 -8.08 0.41
C GLU A 33 28.19 -8.37 0.20
N TYR A 34 27.67 -9.32 0.98
CA TYR A 34 26.24 -9.68 0.93
C TYR A 34 25.33 -8.47 1.22
N GLN A 35 25.71 -7.63 2.20
CA GLN A 35 24.92 -6.49 2.64
C GLN A 35 24.80 -5.43 1.54
N TYR A 36 25.91 -5.17 0.82
CA TYR A 36 25.91 -4.25 -0.31
C TYR A 36 25.03 -4.77 -1.45
N ASN A 37 25.17 -6.04 -1.83
CA ASN A 37 24.36 -6.64 -2.89
C ASN A 37 22.86 -6.63 -2.56
N LEU A 38 22.51 -6.92 -1.31
CA LEU A 38 21.13 -6.84 -0.82
C LEU A 38 20.61 -5.40 -0.87
N ALA A 39 21.40 -4.42 -0.41
CA ALA A 39 21.01 -3.02 -0.45
C ALA A 39 20.84 -2.52 -1.90
N LYS A 40 21.77 -2.83 -2.80
CA LYS A 40 21.69 -2.49 -4.22
C LYS A 40 20.40 -3.01 -4.87
N VAL A 41 20.02 -4.25 -4.55
CA VAL A 41 18.77 -4.82 -5.07
C VAL A 41 17.53 -4.18 -4.45
N LEU A 42 17.53 -3.92 -3.14
CA LEU A 42 16.43 -3.19 -2.49
C LEU A 42 16.27 -1.77 -3.07
N ALA A 43 17.38 -1.08 -3.37
CA ALA A 43 17.36 0.22 -4.05
C ALA A 43 16.68 0.12 -5.42
N SER A 44 17.04 -0.89 -6.22
CA SER A 44 16.40 -1.10 -7.53
C SER A 44 14.89 -1.29 -7.43
N PHE A 45 14.42 -2.03 -6.42
CA PHE A 45 12.99 -2.21 -6.20
C PHE A 45 12.29 -0.92 -5.76
N GLN A 46 12.94 -0.10 -4.91
CA GLN A 46 12.39 1.19 -4.52
C GLN A 46 12.26 2.17 -5.67
N LEU A 47 13.24 2.19 -6.60
CA LEU A 47 13.15 3.00 -7.82
C LEU A 47 11.97 2.57 -8.71
N GLU A 48 11.64 1.27 -8.71
CA GLU A 48 10.45 0.71 -9.36
C GLU A 48 9.14 0.89 -8.53
N LEU A 49 9.20 1.60 -7.39
CA LEU A 49 8.10 1.75 -6.40
C LEU A 49 7.52 0.42 -5.89
N PHE A 50 8.34 -0.63 -5.88
CA PHE A 50 7.97 -1.96 -5.42
C PHE A 50 8.61 -2.24 -4.06
N PHE A 51 7.86 -2.85 -3.15
CA PHE A 51 8.45 -3.34 -1.90
C PHE A 51 8.49 -4.86 -1.90
N PRO A 52 9.71 -5.43 -2.02
CA PRO A 52 9.91 -6.85 -2.23
C PRO A 52 9.78 -7.65 -0.93
N ASP A 53 9.34 -8.90 -1.10
CA ASP A 53 9.49 -9.95 -0.11
C ASP A 53 10.90 -10.55 -0.21
N VAL A 54 11.31 -11.30 0.82
CA VAL A 54 12.60 -12.03 0.81
C VAL A 54 12.78 -12.89 -0.45
N LYS A 55 11.69 -13.54 -0.91
CA LYS A 55 11.72 -14.36 -2.12
C LYS A 55 12.01 -13.54 -3.37
N ASP A 56 11.45 -12.33 -3.48
CA ASP A 56 11.70 -11.45 -4.63
C ASP A 56 13.16 -10.98 -4.66
N ILE A 57 13.72 -10.67 -3.48
CA ILE A 57 15.14 -10.30 -3.32
C ILE A 57 16.04 -11.46 -3.76
N ILE A 58 15.75 -12.69 -3.29
CA ILE A 58 16.53 -13.89 -3.64
C ILE A 58 16.41 -14.19 -5.14
N LYS A 59 15.20 -14.08 -5.70
CA LYS A 59 14.96 -14.30 -7.13
C LYS A 59 15.80 -13.36 -7.99
N LYS A 60 15.86 -12.07 -7.65
CA LYS A 60 16.61 -11.06 -8.42
C LYS A 60 18.14 -11.21 -8.27
N LEU A 61 18.64 -11.65 -7.10
CA LEU A 61 20.08 -11.79 -6.83
C LEU A 61 20.68 -13.14 -7.22
N TYR A 62 19.95 -14.24 -6.95
CA TYR A 62 20.50 -15.60 -6.94
C TYR A 62 19.71 -16.56 -7.84
N GLY A 63 18.68 -16.08 -8.55
CA GLY A 63 17.83 -16.90 -9.41
C GLY A 63 16.71 -17.64 -8.66
N GLU A 64 15.81 -18.27 -9.42
CA GLU A 64 14.63 -18.94 -8.88
C GLU A 64 14.96 -20.19 -8.06
N GLU A 65 16.06 -20.88 -8.36
CA GLU A 65 16.48 -22.11 -7.70
C GLU A 65 16.69 -21.92 -6.19
N LYS A 66 17.23 -20.77 -5.78
CA LYS A 66 17.49 -20.44 -4.36
C LYS A 66 16.26 -19.98 -3.59
N THR A 67 15.12 -19.76 -4.27
CA THR A 67 13.87 -19.32 -3.62
C THR A 67 13.11 -20.44 -2.92
N VAL A 68 13.50 -21.69 -3.15
CA VAL A 68 12.91 -22.89 -2.53
C VAL A 68 13.74 -23.35 -1.32
N ASP A 69 15.03 -23.00 -1.28
CA ASP A 69 15.94 -23.37 -0.19
C ASP A 69 15.62 -22.58 1.09
N VAL A 70 14.95 -23.27 2.02
CA VAL A 70 14.55 -22.71 3.32
C VAL A 70 15.75 -22.27 4.17
N GLN A 71 16.89 -22.98 4.10
CA GLN A 71 18.08 -22.60 4.85
C GLN A 71 18.67 -21.30 4.30
N PHE A 72 18.71 -21.17 2.98
CA PHE A 72 19.17 -19.96 2.32
C PHE A 72 18.27 -18.76 2.63
N ILE A 73 16.94 -18.94 2.57
CA ILE A 73 15.96 -17.89 2.94
C ILE A 73 16.21 -17.41 4.38
N ARG A 74 16.41 -18.34 5.34
CA ARG A 74 16.70 -17.98 6.75
C ARG A 74 18.00 -17.20 6.88
N ARG A 75 19.04 -17.57 6.12
CA ARG A 75 20.32 -16.85 6.11
C ARG A 75 20.14 -15.41 5.64
N ILE A 76 19.44 -15.21 4.52
CA ILE A 76 19.15 -13.86 3.99
C ILE A 76 18.30 -13.05 4.97
N GLN A 77 17.25 -13.65 5.56
CA GLN A 77 16.45 -12.99 6.60
C GLN A 77 17.28 -12.55 7.81
N THR A 78 18.24 -13.37 8.22
CA THR A 78 19.13 -13.03 9.34
C THR A 78 20.03 -11.84 8.99
N ILE A 79 20.53 -11.77 7.77
CA ILE A 79 21.33 -10.63 7.30
C ILE A 79 20.46 -9.37 7.22
N LEU A 80 19.26 -9.46 6.64
CA LEU A 80 18.31 -8.34 6.58
C LEU A 80 17.92 -7.84 7.97
N LYS A 81 17.76 -8.73 8.95
CA LYS A 81 17.52 -8.37 10.36
C LYS A 81 18.72 -7.64 10.99
N LYS A 82 19.96 -8.00 10.62
CA LYS A 82 21.16 -7.25 11.05
C LYS A 82 21.22 -5.87 10.40
N MET A 83 20.86 -5.76 9.13
CA MET A 83 20.78 -4.48 8.41
C MET A 83 19.71 -3.56 8.98
N GLU A 84 18.57 -4.12 9.42
CA GLU A 84 17.51 -3.36 10.08
C GLU A 84 17.97 -2.78 11.41
N LYS A 85 18.64 -3.56 12.26
CA LYS A 85 19.26 -3.07 13.51
C LYS A 85 20.28 -1.95 13.31
N SER A 86 20.82 -1.83 12.10
CA SER A 86 21.81 -0.81 11.74
C SER A 86 21.20 0.34 10.94
N ASN A 87 19.88 0.47 10.96
CA ASN A 87 19.09 1.51 10.29
C ASN A 87 19.20 1.53 8.75
N ILE A 88 19.72 0.47 8.12
CA ILE A 88 19.86 0.40 6.66
C ILE A 88 18.52 0.05 6.00
N VAL A 89 17.77 -0.87 6.62
CA VAL A 89 16.52 -1.41 6.09
C VAL A 89 15.41 -1.22 7.10
N LYS A 90 14.20 -0.86 6.68
CA LYS A 90 12.99 -0.91 7.50
C LYS A 90 12.16 -2.12 7.13
N ILE A 91 11.53 -2.72 8.14
CA ILE A 91 10.59 -3.82 7.97
C ILE A 91 9.18 -3.24 7.74
N LEU A 92 8.52 -3.71 6.68
CA LEU A 92 7.14 -3.33 6.36
C LEU A 92 6.17 -4.44 6.77
N PRO A 93 4.92 -4.10 7.13
CA PRO A 93 3.90 -5.11 7.41
C PRO A 93 3.64 -5.97 6.17
N LYS A 94 3.38 -7.25 6.43
CA LYS A 94 2.99 -8.22 5.40
C LYS A 94 1.62 -7.81 4.83
N LYS A 95 1.38 -8.08 3.54
CA LYS A 95 0.03 -7.87 2.98
C LYS A 95 -0.87 -9.04 3.33
N LYS A 96 -0.35 -10.26 3.25
CA LYS A 96 -1.07 -11.48 3.65
C LYS A 96 -0.35 -12.20 4.80
N PRO A 97 -1.07 -12.88 5.69
CA PRO A 97 -0.45 -13.59 6.82
C PRO A 97 0.63 -14.60 6.42
N TRP A 98 0.42 -15.29 5.30
CA TRP A 98 1.29 -16.33 4.74
C TRP A 98 2.43 -15.80 3.86
N GLU A 99 2.49 -14.49 3.59
CA GLU A 99 3.59 -13.89 2.86
C GLU A 99 4.84 -13.75 3.74
N LEU A 100 5.99 -13.57 3.09
CA LEU A 100 7.23 -13.33 3.80
C LEU A 100 7.31 -11.85 4.21
N GLN A 101 8.27 -11.55 5.08
CA GLN A 101 8.46 -10.17 5.51
C GLN A 101 8.90 -9.29 4.33
N ARG A 102 8.34 -8.08 4.27
CA ARG A 102 8.67 -7.05 3.28
C ARG A 102 9.72 -6.12 3.82
N TYR A 103 10.61 -5.67 2.93
CA TYR A 103 11.74 -4.83 3.28
C TYR A 103 11.80 -3.61 2.36
N VAL A 104 12.35 -2.52 2.90
CA VAL A 104 12.57 -1.26 2.20
C VAL A 104 13.84 -0.61 2.73
N LEU A 105 14.63 0.07 1.91
CA LEU A 105 15.75 0.83 2.47
C LEU A 105 15.25 2.08 3.18
N SER A 106 15.96 2.45 4.23
CA SER A 106 15.71 3.70 4.94
C SER A 106 16.12 4.93 4.11
N SER A 107 17.14 4.78 3.26
CA SER A 107 17.72 5.83 2.41
C SER A 107 18.36 5.17 1.18
N LEU A 108 18.65 5.93 0.13
CA LEU A 108 19.48 5.50 -1.00
C LEU A 108 20.94 5.95 -0.89
N LYS A 109 21.23 6.79 0.11
CA LYS A 109 22.56 7.31 0.45
C LYS A 109 22.90 6.91 1.89
N PHE A 110 24.02 6.23 2.07
CA PHE A 110 24.48 5.80 3.39
C PHE A 110 25.92 6.25 3.63
N ARG A 111 26.23 6.48 4.91
CA ARG A 111 27.61 6.59 5.36
C ARG A 111 27.96 5.34 6.14
N ASP A 112 28.93 4.61 5.63
CA ASP A 112 29.42 3.37 6.20
C ASP A 112 30.17 3.58 7.54
N SER A 113 30.43 2.52 8.30
CA SER A 113 31.25 2.51 9.52
C SER A 113 32.66 3.06 9.28
N ASP A 114 33.19 2.90 8.06
CA ASP A 114 34.47 3.44 7.63
C ASP A 114 34.38 4.92 7.17
N LYS A 115 33.21 5.56 7.36
CA LYS A 115 32.87 6.92 6.88
C LYS A 115 32.85 7.09 5.35
N ASN A 116 32.85 5.98 4.62
CA ASN A 116 32.69 6.01 3.17
C ASN A 116 31.23 6.30 2.80
N LEU A 117 31.05 7.18 1.82
CA LEU A 117 29.72 7.51 1.31
C LEU A 117 29.35 6.51 0.21
N VAL A 118 28.28 5.75 0.44
CA VAL A 118 27.77 4.73 -0.47
C VAL A 118 26.44 5.23 -1.04
N VAL A 119 26.41 5.43 -2.35
CA VAL A 119 25.21 5.89 -3.08
C VAL A 119 24.69 4.73 -3.93
N PHE A 120 23.45 4.32 -3.69
CA PHE A 120 22.80 3.25 -4.45
C PHE A 120 21.97 3.75 -5.63
N ALA A 121 21.64 5.04 -5.67
CA ALA A 121 20.91 5.67 -6.78
C ALA A 121 21.40 7.11 -7.01
N THR A 122 21.50 7.50 -8.27
CA THR A 122 21.85 8.87 -8.65
C THR A 122 20.74 9.85 -8.30
N GLU A 123 21.07 11.14 -8.14
CA GLU A 123 20.07 12.17 -7.84
C GLU A 123 19.00 12.29 -8.93
N GLN A 124 19.38 11.99 -10.18
CA GLN A 124 18.47 11.95 -11.31
C GLN A 124 17.47 10.79 -11.19
N GLU A 125 17.94 9.58 -10.89
CA GLU A 125 17.08 8.40 -10.69
C GLU A 125 16.12 8.59 -9.51
N MET A 126 16.62 9.17 -8.41
CA MET A 126 15.79 9.48 -7.24
C MET A 126 14.70 10.49 -7.56
N LYS A 127 15.04 11.55 -8.29
CA LYS A 127 14.08 12.57 -8.73
C LYS A 127 13.03 11.98 -9.66
N GLN A 128 13.44 11.16 -10.62
CA GLN A 128 12.53 10.48 -11.53
C GLN A 128 11.59 9.52 -10.78
N ALA A 129 12.11 8.72 -9.85
CA ALA A 129 11.29 7.84 -9.01
C ALA A 129 10.32 8.63 -8.11
N GLN A 130 10.74 9.78 -7.60
CA GLN A 130 9.90 10.68 -6.82
C GLN A 130 8.77 11.28 -7.67
N ASP A 131 9.06 11.73 -8.89
CA ASP A 131 8.06 12.26 -9.82
C ASP A 131 7.05 11.16 -10.21
N PHE A 132 7.54 9.93 -10.44
CA PHE A 132 6.71 8.77 -10.71
C PHE A 132 5.83 8.36 -9.51
N LEU A 133 6.33 8.54 -8.29
CA LEU A 133 5.54 8.36 -7.06
C LEU A 133 4.45 9.41 -6.95
N GLN A 134 4.76 10.68 -7.23
CA GLN A 134 3.77 11.76 -7.19
C GLN A 134 2.67 11.57 -8.22
N SER A 135 3.01 11.19 -9.46
CA SER A 135 2.00 10.91 -10.50
C SER A 135 1.11 9.72 -10.10
N SER A 136 1.70 8.63 -9.62
CA SER A 136 0.97 7.45 -9.16
C SER A 136 0.04 7.75 -7.97
N LEU A 137 0.44 8.62 -7.04
CA LEU A 137 -0.41 9.05 -5.93
C LEU A 137 -1.53 9.98 -6.38
N LYS A 138 -1.27 10.89 -7.33
CA LYS A 138 -2.31 11.76 -7.91
C LYS A 138 -3.39 10.94 -8.62
N GLU A 139 -2.99 9.94 -9.40
CA GLU A 139 -3.91 9.04 -10.08
C GLU A 139 -4.74 8.21 -9.08
N GLN A 140 -4.10 7.67 -8.03
CA GLN A 140 -4.83 6.99 -6.93
C GLN A 140 -5.78 7.93 -6.17
N GLY A 141 -5.39 9.19 -5.97
CA GLY A 141 -6.21 10.23 -5.39
C GLY A 141 -7.43 10.56 -6.25
N GLN A 142 -7.28 10.62 -7.56
CA GLN A 142 -8.40 10.83 -8.50
C GLN A 142 -9.38 9.66 -8.53
N ILE A 143 -8.88 8.42 -8.44
CA ILE A 143 -9.74 7.21 -8.39
C ILE A 143 -10.53 7.13 -7.07
N THR A 144 -10.05 7.78 -6.00
CA THR A 144 -10.63 7.67 -4.65
C THR A 144 -11.41 8.91 -4.22
N ALA A 145 -11.13 10.05 -4.84
CA ALA A 145 -11.94 11.25 -4.72
C ALA A 145 -13.25 11.06 -5.50
N VAL A 146 -14.21 10.38 -4.88
CA VAL A 146 -15.60 10.84 -5.06
C VAL A 146 -15.59 12.27 -4.53
N PRO A 147 -15.82 13.30 -5.36
CA PRO A 147 -15.72 14.68 -4.90
C PRO A 147 -16.64 14.85 -3.70
N GLU A 148 -16.17 15.45 -2.61
CA GLU A 148 -16.93 15.62 -1.35
C GLU A 148 -18.30 16.30 -1.58
N LYS A 149 -18.42 17.08 -2.66
CA LYS A 149 -19.68 17.66 -3.13
C LYS A 149 -20.73 16.59 -3.47
N ASN A 150 -20.32 15.46 -4.03
CA ASN A 150 -21.20 14.35 -4.37
C ASN A 150 -21.57 13.51 -3.15
N VAL A 151 -20.71 13.38 -2.13
CA VAL A 151 -21.05 12.57 -0.94
C VAL A 151 -22.26 13.14 -0.23
N LYS A 152 -22.33 14.46 -0.01
CA LYS A 152 -23.51 15.10 0.59
C LYS A 152 -24.77 14.87 -0.25
N ILE A 153 -24.69 15.05 -1.57
CA ILE A 153 -25.82 14.85 -2.50
C ILE A 153 -26.27 13.38 -2.50
N THR A 154 -25.33 12.44 -2.53
CA THR A 154 -25.62 11.00 -2.47
C THR A 154 -26.24 10.62 -1.13
N THR A 155 -25.77 11.16 0.00
CA THR A 155 -26.38 10.95 1.32
C THR A 155 -27.83 11.44 1.34
N TYR A 156 -28.10 12.65 0.81
CA TYR A 156 -29.48 13.15 0.70
C TYR A 156 -30.35 12.30 -0.22
N ALA A 157 -29.83 11.85 -1.37
CA ALA A 157 -30.56 10.99 -2.29
C ALA A 157 -30.91 9.63 -1.69
N VAL A 158 -29.97 8.99 -0.97
CA VAL A 158 -30.20 7.72 -0.28
C VAL A 158 -31.19 7.89 0.88
N ALA A 159 -31.11 8.99 1.64
CA ALA A 159 -32.11 9.30 2.67
C ALA A 159 -33.51 9.49 2.08
N LEU A 160 -33.63 10.18 0.94
CA LEU A 160 -34.89 10.37 0.24
C LEU A 160 -35.47 9.05 -0.29
N LEU A 161 -34.63 8.15 -0.80
CA LEU A 161 -35.05 6.79 -1.20
C LEU A 161 -35.61 5.98 -0.03
N ILE A 162 -35.01 6.09 1.16
CA ILE A 162 -35.53 5.44 2.37
C ILE A 162 -36.93 5.97 2.69
N ILE A 163 -37.12 7.30 2.68
CA ILE A 163 -38.41 7.94 2.94
C ILE A 163 -39.47 7.46 1.94
N VAL A 164 -39.17 7.49 0.64
CA VAL A 164 -40.11 7.03 -0.40
C VAL A 164 -40.45 5.55 -0.24
N SER A 165 -39.44 4.70 0.01
CA SER A 165 -39.65 3.26 0.23
C SER A 165 -40.55 3.00 1.44
N TYR A 166 -40.37 3.77 2.52
CA TYR A 166 -41.20 3.67 3.71
C TYR A 166 -42.65 4.07 3.44
N PHE A 167 -42.87 5.16 2.71
CA PHE A 167 -44.22 5.57 2.31
C PHE A 167 -44.91 4.51 1.44
N ILE A 168 -44.19 3.88 0.51
CA ILE A 168 -44.74 2.81 -0.33
C ILE A 168 -45.13 1.59 0.52
N VAL A 169 -44.28 1.19 1.48
CA VAL A 169 -44.57 0.07 2.39
C VAL A 169 -45.79 0.35 3.26
N VAL A 170 -45.87 1.55 3.86
CA VAL A 170 -47.01 1.94 4.70
C VAL A 170 -48.29 2.05 3.87
N TRP A 171 -48.19 2.61 2.66
CA TRP A 171 -49.33 2.72 1.74
C TRP A 171 -49.87 1.35 1.33
N ASP A 172 -48.99 0.40 0.99
CA ASP A 172 -49.39 -0.96 0.62
C ASP A 172 -50.03 -1.73 1.79
N LEU A 173 -49.56 -1.51 3.02
CA LEU A 173 -50.17 -2.06 4.23
C LEU A 173 -51.55 -1.47 4.56
N MET A 174 -51.86 -0.26 4.10
CA MET A 174 -53.18 0.36 4.29
C MET A 174 -54.22 -0.11 3.26
N GLN A 175 -53.81 -0.83 2.22
CA GLN A 175 -54.74 -1.35 1.23
C GLN A 175 -55.51 -2.57 1.78
N PRO A 176 -56.79 -2.75 1.39
CA PRO A 176 -57.59 -3.91 1.79
C PRO A 176 -57.00 -5.26 1.34
N SER A 177 -56.18 -5.23 0.28
CA SER A 177 -55.45 -6.38 -0.24
C SER A 177 -54.00 -5.96 -0.49
N ILE A 178 -53.08 -6.52 0.28
CA ILE A 178 -51.64 -6.24 0.17
C ILE A 178 -51.11 -6.82 -1.14
N ASN A 179 -50.31 -6.04 -1.90
CA ASN A 179 -49.61 -6.56 -3.06
C ASN A 179 -48.20 -7.02 -2.66
N PRO A 180 -47.97 -8.34 -2.48
CA PRO A 180 -46.71 -8.85 -1.95
C PRO A 180 -45.50 -8.50 -2.82
N ILE A 181 -45.68 -8.32 -4.13
CA ILE A 181 -44.59 -7.96 -5.05
C ILE A 181 -44.12 -6.53 -4.76
N ILE A 182 -45.06 -5.60 -4.60
CA ILE A 182 -44.77 -4.19 -4.33
C ILE A 182 -44.19 -4.03 -2.92
N PHE A 183 -44.77 -4.72 -1.94
CA PHE A 183 -44.28 -4.75 -0.56
C PHE A 183 -42.82 -5.21 -0.46
N VAL A 184 -42.51 -6.39 -1.02
CA VAL A 184 -41.17 -6.98 -0.92
C VAL A 184 -40.14 -6.14 -1.66
N ALA A 185 -40.48 -5.61 -2.84
CA ALA A 185 -39.59 -4.74 -3.60
C ALA A 185 -39.25 -3.46 -2.83
N ALA A 186 -40.27 -2.76 -2.30
CA ALA A 186 -40.07 -1.53 -1.54
C ALA A 186 -39.27 -1.77 -0.25
N PHE A 187 -39.57 -2.87 0.46
CA PHE A 187 -38.85 -3.24 1.68
C PHE A 187 -37.36 -3.53 1.41
N LEU A 188 -37.04 -4.30 0.38
CA LEU A 188 -35.64 -4.59 0.00
C LEU A 188 -34.86 -3.34 -0.37
N VAL A 189 -35.49 -2.42 -1.13
CA VAL A 189 -34.89 -1.13 -1.47
C VAL A 189 -34.60 -0.31 -0.21
N GLY A 190 -35.53 -0.27 0.74
CA GLY A 190 -35.33 0.41 2.03
C GLY A 190 -34.18 -0.18 2.87
N VAL A 191 -34.09 -1.51 2.97
CA VAL A 191 -33.01 -2.20 3.70
C VAL A 191 -31.65 -1.92 3.06
N MET A 192 -31.55 -2.08 1.74
CA MET A 192 -30.28 -1.84 1.02
C MET A 192 -29.85 -0.38 1.13
N SER A 193 -30.79 0.56 1.02
CA SER A 193 -30.53 1.99 1.16
C SER A 193 -30.08 2.36 2.59
N SER A 194 -30.66 1.73 3.61
CA SER A 194 -30.28 1.95 5.02
C SER A 194 -28.86 1.44 5.31
N ILE A 195 -28.48 0.27 4.78
CA ILE A 195 -27.12 -0.26 4.90
C ILE A 195 -26.12 0.66 4.18
N MET A 196 -26.49 1.16 3.00
CA MET A 196 -25.66 2.06 2.22
C MET A 196 -25.48 3.41 2.91
N LEU A 197 -26.54 3.96 3.52
CA LEU A 197 -26.51 5.19 4.30
C LEU A 197 -25.61 5.04 5.54
N GLY A 198 -25.73 3.95 6.29
CA GLY A 198 -24.86 3.67 7.44
C GLY A 198 -23.37 3.60 7.06
N LYS A 199 -23.06 2.99 5.91
CA LYS A 199 -21.68 2.96 5.38
C LYS A 199 -21.17 4.34 4.92
N LEU A 200 -22.05 5.19 4.38
CA LEU A 200 -21.70 6.56 3.98
C LEU A 200 -21.46 7.46 5.19
N LEU A 201 -22.32 7.38 6.21
CA LEU A 201 -22.18 8.14 7.46
C LEU A 201 -20.98 7.69 8.30
N SER A 202 -20.62 6.40 8.29
CA SER A 202 -19.41 5.91 8.97
C SER A 202 -18.10 6.37 8.32
N ARG A 203 -18.15 6.93 7.10
CA ARG A 203 -16.95 7.36 6.33
C ARG A 203 -16.77 8.88 6.29
N GLY A 204 -17.78 9.66 6.68
CA GLY A 204 -17.70 11.11 6.87
C GLY A 204 -17.35 11.45 8.30
#